data_AF-A0A0C9VEC3-F1
#
_entry.id   AF-A0A0C9VEC3-F1
#
_cell.length_a   1.000
_cell.length_b   1.000
_cell.length_c   1.000
_cell.angle_alpha   90.00
_cell.angle_beta   90.00
_cell.angle_gamma   90.00
#
_symmetry.space_group_name_H-M   'P 1'
#
loop_
_entity.id
_entity.type
_entity.pdbx_description
1 polymer ?
#
loop_
_entity_poly.entity_id
_entity_poly.type
_entity_poly.pdbx_seq_one_letter_code
_entity_poly.pdbx_strand_id
1 'polypeptide(L)'
;MPEDQEDQTVTHSVYSFVKRAQELYKDEDKSEFVKFTLTGNDSGRQVFVDTLQNRMGAQESYLMTRDYDSVLGISTNVMVNQSLQMHPVCRFEETLKHNVHLKHTFTNSKGTFSVPIHKIPNVDPHSGNPCSHILSQEHFTTFYNKGLRPALEALDKVGVAEWPPSYTAEMFRAT
;
A
#
# COMPACT_ATOMS: atom_id res chain seq x y z
N MET A 1 -52.18 -2.31 -30.58
CA MET A 1 -51.23 -1.28 -30.12
C MET A 1 -50.58 -1.85 -28.87
N PRO A 2 -49.27 -2.09 -28.85
CA PRO A 2 -48.59 -2.51 -27.63
C PRO A 2 -48.45 -1.30 -26.71
N GLU A 3 -48.80 -1.48 -25.45
CA GLU A 3 -48.73 -0.46 -24.41
C GLU A 3 -47.25 -0.10 -24.15
N ASP A 4 -46.98 1.21 -24.08
CA ASP A 4 -45.68 1.77 -23.72
C ASP A 4 -45.32 1.33 -22.29
N GLN A 5 -44.52 0.26 -22.17
CA GLN A 5 -43.81 -0.03 -20.93
C GLN A 5 -42.74 1.06 -20.77
N GLU A 6 -43.03 2.07 -19.96
CA GLU A 6 -42.01 3.02 -19.50
C GLU A 6 -40.82 2.22 -18.95
N ASP A 7 -39.66 2.33 -19.63
CA ASP A 7 -38.40 1.75 -19.17
C ASP A 7 -38.07 2.32 -17.80
N GLN A 8 -38.47 1.61 -16.74
CA GLN A 8 -38.24 2.03 -15.37
C GLN A 8 -36.74 1.98 -15.10
N THR A 9 -36.14 3.16 -14.97
CA THR A 9 -34.75 3.31 -14.57
C THR A 9 -34.64 3.36 -13.06
N VAL A 10 -33.59 2.75 -12.51
CA VAL A 10 -33.31 2.75 -11.07
C VAL A 10 -31.84 3.11 -10.85
N THR A 11 -31.57 4.03 -9.92
CA THR A 11 -30.21 4.37 -9.53
C THR A 11 -29.78 3.55 -8.32
N HIS A 12 -28.66 2.85 -8.44
CA HIS A 12 -27.99 2.13 -7.36
C HIS A 12 -26.73 2.87 -6.93
N SER A 13 -26.44 2.82 -5.63
CA SER A 13 -25.09 3.04 -5.15
C SER A 13 -24.20 1.85 -5.51
N VAL A 14 -22.88 2.03 -5.48
CA VAL A 14 -21.91 0.91 -5.65
C VAL A 14 -22.23 -0.24 -4.68
N TYR A 15 -22.55 0.08 -3.42
CA TYR A 15 -22.89 -0.93 -2.42
C TYR A 15 -24.16 -1.70 -2.80
N SER A 16 -25.22 -1.00 -3.20
CA SER A 16 -26.49 -1.62 -3.59
C SER A 16 -26.35 -2.49 -4.83
N PHE A 17 -25.55 -2.04 -5.81
CA PHE A 17 -25.21 -2.82 -6.99
C PHE A 17 -24.46 -4.10 -6.65
N VAL A 18 -23.40 -4.01 -5.83
CA VAL A 18 -22.60 -5.18 -5.42
C VAL A 18 -23.44 -6.15 -4.59
N LYS A 19 -24.25 -5.65 -3.66
CA LYS A 19 -25.14 -6.47 -2.84
C LYS A 19 -26.13 -7.25 -3.72
N ARG A 20 -26.75 -6.58 -4.70
CA ARG A 20 -27.68 -7.23 -5.64
C ARG A 20 -26.96 -8.27 -6.50
N ALA A 21 -25.77 -7.97 -7.00
CA ALA A 21 -24.95 -8.92 -7.74
C ALA A 21 -24.59 -10.15 -6.88
N GLN A 22 -24.26 -9.96 -5.60
CA GLN A 22 -23.98 -11.07 -4.68
C GLN A 22 -25.21 -11.93 -4.41
N GLU A 23 -26.41 -11.35 -4.34
CA GLU A 23 -27.66 -12.10 -4.22
C GLU A 23 -27.89 -12.99 -5.45
N LEU A 24 -27.82 -12.42 -6.65
CA LEU A 24 -27.93 -13.16 -7.92
C LEU A 24 -26.82 -14.21 -8.08
N TYR A 25 -25.63 -13.95 -7.54
CA TYR A 25 -24.53 -14.90 -7.56
C TYR A 25 -24.75 -16.08 -6.61
N LYS A 26 -25.75 -16.10 -5.74
CA LYS A 26 -26.04 -17.29 -4.91
C LYS A 26 -26.88 -18.33 -5.63
N ASP A 27 -27.61 -17.95 -6.66
CA ASP A 27 -28.50 -18.83 -7.41
C ASP A 27 -27.70 -19.84 -8.25
N GLU A 28 -28.20 -21.07 -8.44
CA GLU A 28 -27.47 -22.06 -9.25
C GLU A 28 -27.31 -21.61 -10.70
N ASP A 29 -28.35 -20.98 -11.27
CA ASP A 29 -28.30 -20.33 -12.57
C ASP A 29 -27.75 -18.90 -12.45
N LYS A 30 -26.59 -18.65 -13.06
CA LYS A 30 -25.92 -17.34 -13.05
C LYS A 30 -26.36 -16.43 -14.21
N SER A 31 -27.32 -16.83 -15.03
CA SER A 31 -27.78 -16.08 -16.20
C SER A 31 -28.21 -14.65 -15.82
N GLU A 32 -29.03 -14.50 -14.78
CA GLU A 32 -29.47 -13.20 -14.28
C GLU A 32 -28.33 -12.39 -13.64
N PHE A 33 -27.38 -13.03 -12.95
CA PHE A 33 -26.17 -12.37 -12.46
C PHE A 33 -25.36 -11.76 -13.61
N VAL A 34 -25.11 -12.54 -14.68
CA VAL A 34 -24.34 -12.09 -15.84
C VAL A 34 -25.06 -10.96 -16.55
N LYS A 35 -26.37 -11.11 -16.76
CA LYS A 35 -27.21 -10.11 -17.40
C LYS A 35 -27.21 -8.80 -16.62
N PHE A 36 -27.45 -8.86 -15.30
CA PHE A 36 -27.43 -7.70 -14.42
C PHE A 36 -26.06 -7.00 -14.40
N THR A 37 -24.97 -7.75 -14.24
CA THR A 37 -23.64 -7.16 -14.09
C THR A 37 -23.09 -6.57 -15.39
N LEU A 38 -23.42 -7.15 -16.55
CA LEU A 38 -22.93 -6.69 -17.86
C LEU A 38 -23.80 -5.62 -18.50
N THR A 39 -25.11 -5.64 -18.25
CA THR A 39 -26.06 -4.75 -18.94
C THR A 39 -26.78 -3.79 -18.02
N GLY A 40 -26.72 -4.00 -16.70
CA GLY A 40 -27.53 -3.27 -15.74
C GLY A 40 -29.02 -3.63 -15.77
N ASN A 41 -29.44 -4.63 -16.56
CA ASN A 41 -30.83 -5.07 -16.58
C ASN A 41 -31.13 -5.93 -15.33
N ASP A 42 -31.98 -5.42 -14.44
CA ASP A 42 -32.51 -6.18 -13.29
C ASP A 42 -34.01 -6.34 -13.44
N SER A 43 -34.44 -7.53 -13.86
CA SER A 43 -35.86 -7.88 -13.98
C SER A 43 -36.65 -6.89 -14.85
N GLY A 44 -36.06 -6.43 -15.97
CA GLY A 44 -36.68 -5.48 -16.89
C GLY A 44 -36.48 -4.00 -16.54
N ARG A 45 -35.77 -3.69 -15.44
CA ARG A 45 -35.40 -2.31 -15.08
C ARG A 45 -33.96 -2.02 -15.45
N GLN A 46 -33.68 -0.83 -15.97
CA GLN A 46 -32.33 -0.41 -16.27
C GLN A 46 -31.69 0.22 -15.03
N VAL A 47 -30.67 -0.43 -14.50
CA VAL A 47 -29.91 0.04 -13.34
C VAL A 47 -28.75 0.91 -13.78
N PHE A 48 -28.66 2.10 -13.18
CA PHE A 48 -27.53 3.01 -13.29
C PHE A 48 -26.78 3.05 -11.96
N VAL A 49 -25.45 2.91 -12.00
CA VAL A 49 -24.63 2.99 -10.79
C VAL A 49 -24.13 4.41 -10.60
N ASP A 50 -24.66 5.09 -9.58
CA ASP A 50 -24.10 6.35 -9.12
C ASP A 50 -22.88 6.06 -8.22
N THR A 51 -21.70 6.26 -8.81
CA THR A 51 -20.42 6.07 -8.12
C THR A 51 -20.10 7.18 -7.12
N LEU A 52 -20.82 8.31 -7.19
CA LEU A 52 -20.61 9.46 -6.32
C LEU A 52 -21.57 9.50 -5.12
N GLN A 53 -22.65 8.71 -5.15
CA GLN A 53 -23.68 8.70 -4.10
C GLN A 53 -23.12 8.51 -2.69
N ASN A 54 -22.07 7.70 -2.54
CA ASN A 54 -21.38 7.44 -1.27
C ASN A 54 -19.92 7.94 -1.30
N ARG A 55 -19.62 8.99 -2.06
CA ARG A 55 -18.26 9.56 -2.09
C ARG A 55 -17.89 10.09 -0.71
N MET A 56 -16.66 9.84 -0.28
CA MET A 56 -16.17 10.43 0.97
C MET A 56 -15.87 11.92 0.80
N GLY A 57 -16.20 12.70 1.83
CA GLY A 57 -15.81 14.10 1.93
C GLY A 57 -14.30 14.26 2.19
N ALA A 58 -13.74 15.43 1.87
CA ALA A 58 -12.30 15.71 2.04
C ALA A 58 -11.81 15.66 3.50
N GLN A 59 -12.72 15.65 4.48
CA GLN A 59 -12.43 15.66 5.92
C GLN A 59 -13.03 14.45 6.65
N GLU A 60 -13.56 13.47 5.92
CA GLU A 60 -14.12 12.28 6.55
C GLU A 60 -13.01 11.31 6.95
N SER A 61 -12.98 10.97 8.23
CA SER A 61 -12.12 9.92 8.75
C SER A 61 -12.70 8.55 8.40
N TYR A 62 -11.88 7.67 7.84
CA TYR A 62 -12.27 6.28 7.59
C TYR A 62 -11.27 5.32 8.24
N LEU A 63 -11.78 4.20 8.70
CA LEU A 63 -10.98 3.08 9.19
C LEU A 63 -10.96 2.01 8.10
N MET A 64 -9.81 1.87 7.45
CA MET A 64 -9.62 0.85 6.43
C MET A 64 -9.11 -0.43 7.08
N THR A 65 -9.96 -1.44 7.18
CA THR A 65 -9.59 -2.80 7.60
C THR A 65 -9.60 -3.71 6.38
N ARG A 66 -8.43 -4.14 5.92
CA ARG A 66 -8.25 -5.12 4.86
C ARG A 66 -7.07 -6.02 5.21
N ASP A 67 -7.19 -7.30 4.87
CA ASP A 67 -6.02 -8.15 4.69
C ASP A 67 -5.33 -7.71 3.39
N TYR A 68 -4.23 -6.98 3.54
CA TYR A 68 -3.34 -6.72 2.43
C TYR A 68 -2.24 -7.78 2.48
N ASP A 69 -2.11 -8.56 1.41
CA ASP A 69 -0.94 -9.43 1.24
C ASP A 69 0.36 -8.59 1.16
N SER A 70 0.25 -7.32 0.77
CA SER A 70 1.31 -6.31 0.89
C SER A 70 0.78 -4.88 0.74
N VAL A 71 1.34 -3.95 1.53
CA VAL A 71 1.15 -2.49 1.37
C VAL A 71 2.50 -1.88 1.04
N LEU A 72 2.58 -1.16 -0.08
CA LEU A 72 3.76 -0.39 -0.48
C LEU A 72 3.42 1.10 -0.38
N GLY A 73 4.00 1.77 0.62
CA GLY A 73 3.83 3.20 0.85
C GLY A 73 5.18 3.92 0.85
N ILE A 74 5.19 5.17 0.41
CA ILE A 74 6.34 6.06 0.56
C ILE A 74 5.90 7.24 1.40
N SER A 75 6.60 7.48 2.49
CA SER A 75 6.38 8.62 3.37
C SER A 75 7.72 9.22 3.76
N THR A 76 7.78 10.54 3.83
CA THR A 76 8.94 11.23 4.40
C THR A 76 8.95 11.14 5.93
N ASN A 77 7.81 10.79 6.53
CA ASN A 77 7.63 10.68 7.97
C ASN A 77 7.30 9.22 8.33
N VAL A 78 7.97 8.67 9.33
CA VAL A 78 7.57 7.40 9.93
C VAL A 78 6.37 7.68 10.83
N MET A 79 5.17 7.46 10.31
CA MET A 79 3.92 7.68 11.05
C MET A 79 3.56 6.38 11.79
N VAL A 80 3.81 6.35 13.10
CA VAL A 80 3.48 5.22 13.96
C VAL A 80 2.43 5.60 14.98
N ASN A 81 1.29 4.93 14.91
CA ASN A 81 0.25 4.93 15.94
C ASN A 81 0.27 3.65 16.80
N GLN A 82 1.19 2.72 16.50
CA GLN A 82 1.37 1.44 17.16
C GLN A 82 2.85 1.03 17.15
N SER A 83 3.21 0.01 17.93
CA SER A 83 4.58 -0.50 17.98
C SER A 83 4.99 -1.10 16.63
N LEU A 84 6.14 -0.66 16.11
CA LEU A 84 6.76 -1.24 14.92
C LEU A 84 7.80 -2.28 15.33
N GLN A 85 7.75 -3.44 14.69
CA GLN A 85 8.86 -4.39 14.71
C GLN A 85 9.77 -4.11 13.52
N MET A 86 11.04 -3.79 13.78
CA MET A 86 12.03 -3.51 12.75
C MET A 86 13.20 -4.48 12.86
N HIS A 87 13.63 -5.05 11.73
CA HIS A 87 14.80 -5.89 11.62
C HIS A 87 15.94 -5.11 10.96
N PRO A 88 17.01 -4.77 11.71
CA PRO A 88 18.10 -3.95 11.17
C PRO A 88 18.97 -4.67 10.15
N VAL A 89 19.02 -6.01 10.21
CA VAL A 89 19.63 -6.84 9.16
C VAL A 89 18.55 -7.17 8.14
N CYS A 90 18.65 -6.55 6.97
CA CYS A 90 17.71 -6.79 5.88
C CYS A 90 17.95 -8.17 5.24
N ARG A 91 16.87 -8.92 5.02
CA ARG A 91 16.89 -10.12 4.16
C ARG A 91 16.74 -9.68 2.71
N PHE A 92 17.84 -9.64 1.97
CA PHE A 92 17.82 -9.22 0.57
C PHE A 92 16.97 -10.12 -0.31
N GLU A 93 16.76 -11.38 0.11
CA GLU A 93 15.86 -12.33 -0.53
C GLU A 93 14.42 -11.81 -0.58
N GLU A 94 14.03 -11.06 0.45
CA GLU A 94 12.67 -10.55 0.69
C GLU A 94 12.48 -9.11 0.21
N THR A 95 13.48 -8.48 -0.42
CA THR A 95 13.36 -7.10 -0.93
C THR A 95 12.74 -7.03 -2.32
N LEU A 96 12.20 -5.86 -2.67
CA LEU A 96 11.61 -5.60 -3.97
C LEU A 96 12.69 -5.58 -5.08
N LYS A 97 12.89 -6.73 -5.74
CA LYS A 97 13.91 -6.89 -6.80
C LYS A 97 13.44 -6.48 -8.20
N HIS A 98 12.12 -6.45 -8.41
CA HIS A 98 11.53 -6.26 -9.72
C HIS A 98 10.76 -4.95 -9.83
N ASN A 99 10.64 -4.46 -11.06
CA ASN A 99 9.91 -3.24 -11.33
C ASN A 99 8.42 -3.46 -11.14
N VAL A 100 7.82 -2.70 -10.23
CA VAL A 100 6.36 -2.66 -10.00
C VAL A 100 5.71 -1.40 -10.61
N HIS A 101 6.41 -0.76 -11.54
CA HIS A 101 5.99 0.47 -12.25
C HIS A 101 5.77 1.70 -11.36
N LEU A 102 6.05 1.61 -10.06
CA LEU A 102 6.06 2.74 -9.14
C LEU A 102 7.41 3.46 -9.21
N LYS A 103 7.35 4.80 -9.23
CA LYS A 103 8.51 5.69 -9.19
C LYS A 103 8.41 6.64 -8.00
N HIS A 104 9.55 6.99 -7.42
CA HIS A 104 9.66 8.05 -6.43
C HIS A 104 10.45 9.22 -7.01
N THR A 105 10.03 10.43 -6.68
CA THR A 105 10.71 11.66 -7.08
C THR A 105 11.30 12.33 -5.85
N PHE A 106 12.61 12.59 -5.88
CA PHE A 106 13.33 13.28 -4.82
C PHE A 106 14.27 14.34 -5.39
N THR A 107 14.62 15.33 -4.57
CA THR A 107 15.52 16.44 -4.95
C THR A 107 16.73 16.46 -4.03
N ASN A 108 17.92 16.59 -4.60
CA ASN A 108 19.17 16.78 -3.86
C ASN A 108 19.99 17.93 -4.48
N SER A 109 21.21 18.14 -3.99
CA SER A 109 22.12 19.20 -4.48
C SER A 109 22.49 19.11 -5.96
N LYS A 110 22.23 17.97 -6.63
CA LYS A 110 22.48 17.73 -8.05
C LYS A 110 21.23 17.88 -8.93
N GLY A 111 20.05 18.10 -8.34
CA GLY A 111 18.79 18.29 -9.07
C GLY A 111 17.65 17.37 -8.61
N THR A 112 16.61 17.28 -9.44
CA THR A 112 15.43 16.43 -9.21
C THR A 112 15.54 15.14 -10.00
N PHE A 113 15.32 14.02 -9.33
CA PHE A 113 15.44 12.67 -9.90
C PHE A 113 14.13 11.92 -9.73
N SER A 114 13.71 11.18 -10.76
CA SER A 114 12.57 10.26 -10.69
C SER A 114 13.05 8.84 -10.98
N VAL A 115 13.02 7.98 -9.98
CA VAL A 115 13.60 6.63 -10.05
C VAL A 115 12.56 5.55 -9.71
N PRO A 116 12.61 4.37 -10.36
CA PRO A 116 11.77 3.24 -9.97
C PRO A 116 12.04 2.82 -8.52
N ILE A 117 11.00 2.50 -7.75
CA ILE A 117 11.15 2.23 -6.31
C ILE A 117 12.03 1.01 -6.00
N HIS A 118 12.01 -0.01 -6.87
CA HIS A 118 12.86 -1.20 -6.75
C HIS A 118 14.35 -0.91 -6.98
N LYS A 119 14.70 0.31 -7.41
CA LYS A 119 16.08 0.79 -7.52
C LYS A 119 16.48 1.67 -6.35
N ILE A 120 15.54 2.07 -5.49
CA ILE A 120 15.82 2.81 -4.28
C ILE A 120 16.30 1.80 -3.25
N PRO A 121 17.51 1.96 -2.71
CA PRO A 121 17.97 1.10 -1.64
C PRO A 121 17.05 1.25 -0.42
N ASN A 122 16.70 0.13 0.23
CA ASN A 122 15.90 0.18 1.47
C ASN A 122 16.60 0.96 2.61
N VAL A 123 17.89 1.28 2.47
CA VAL A 123 18.71 1.89 3.52
C VAL A 123 19.84 2.76 2.92
N ASP A 124 19.63 4.04 2.63
CA ASP A 124 20.76 4.94 2.37
C ASP A 124 20.44 6.42 2.64
N PRO A 125 20.94 7.00 3.74
CA PRO A 125 20.84 8.44 3.95
C PRO A 125 21.87 9.26 3.17
N HIS A 126 22.99 8.68 2.68
CA HIS A 126 24.20 9.47 2.39
C HIS A 126 25.03 9.12 1.13
N SER A 127 24.73 8.10 0.32
CA SER A 127 25.46 7.96 -0.95
C SER A 127 24.83 8.82 -2.05
N GLY A 128 25.57 9.84 -2.50
CA GLY A 128 25.22 10.64 -3.68
C GLY A 128 25.33 9.87 -5.01
N ASN A 129 25.14 8.54 -4.98
CA ASN A 129 25.26 7.62 -6.10
C ASN A 129 23.98 6.77 -6.24
N PRO A 130 23.00 7.22 -7.05
CA PRO A 130 21.67 6.60 -7.16
C PRO A 130 21.65 5.25 -7.90
N CYS A 131 22.80 4.61 -8.14
CA CYS A 131 22.94 3.54 -9.13
C CYS A 131 23.18 2.13 -8.57
N SER A 132 23.41 1.92 -7.27
CA SER A 132 23.43 0.57 -6.70
C SER A 132 22.25 0.34 -5.75
N HIS A 133 21.24 -0.35 -6.26
CA HIS A 133 20.15 -0.95 -5.46
C HIS A 133 20.64 -2.01 -4.45
N ILE A 134 21.93 -2.35 -4.50
CA ILE A 134 22.60 -3.25 -3.56
C ILE A 134 23.54 -2.39 -2.71
N LEU A 135 23.30 -2.40 -1.41
CA LEU A 135 24.13 -1.69 -0.44
C LEU A 135 25.22 -2.62 0.07
N SER A 136 26.42 -2.09 0.26
CA SER A 136 27.50 -2.83 0.92
C SER A 136 27.23 -2.96 2.42
N GLN A 137 27.89 -3.93 3.06
CA GLN A 137 27.87 -4.08 4.52
C GLN A 137 28.33 -2.80 5.26
N GLU A 138 29.21 -2.02 4.64
CA GLU A 138 29.67 -0.74 5.19
C GLU A 138 28.55 0.32 5.22
N HIS A 139 27.70 0.36 4.19
CA HIS A 139 26.53 1.24 4.18
C HIS A 139 25.53 0.87 5.27
N PHE A 140 25.23 -0.42 5.48
CA PHE A 140 24.36 -0.85 6.58
C PHE A 140 24.95 -0.54 7.96
N THR A 141 26.26 -0.76 8.12
CA THR A 141 26.99 -0.40 9.34
C THR A 141 26.85 1.09 9.64
N THR A 142 27.02 1.93 8.62
CA THR A 142 26.90 3.39 8.73
C THR A 142 25.48 3.79 9.10
N PHE A 143 24.48 3.27 8.39
CA PHE A 143 23.07 3.57 8.67
C PHE A 143 22.67 3.16 10.09
N TYR A 144 22.99 1.94 10.49
CA TYR A 144 22.59 1.43 11.81
C TYR A 144 23.25 2.23 12.93
N ASN A 145 24.58 2.36 12.88
CA ASN A 145 25.35 2.97 13.96
C ASN A 145 25.17 4.49 14.04
N LYS A 146 24.99 5.18 12.90
CA LYS A 146 24.91 6.66 12.86
C LYS A 146 23.51 7.21 12.65
N GLY A 147 22.59 6.42 12.13
CA GLY A 147 21.22 6.83 11.81
C GLY A 147 20.20 6.16 12.73
N LEU A 148 19.94 4.87 12.50
CA LEU A 148 18.84 4.14 13.13
C LEU A 148 18.99 4.09 14.65
N ARG A 149 20.12 3.60 15.16
CA ARG A 149 20.30 3.42 16.61
C ARG A 149 20.26 4.76 17.37
N PRO A 150 20.98 5.82 16.96
CA PRO A 150 20.85 7.14 17.60
C PRO A 150 19.43 7.71 17.55
N ALA A 151 18.70 7.49 16.45
CA ALA A 151 17.30 7.93 16.35
C ALA A 151 16.39 7.16 17.34
N LEU A 152 16.60 5.84 17.48
CA LEU A 152 15.88 5.04 18.48
C LEU A 152 16.24 5.48 19.91
N GLU A 153 17.51 5.77 20.20
CA GLU A 153 17.94 6.31 21.50
C GLU A 153 17.28 7.67 21.81
N ALA A 154 17.02 8.49 20.79
CA ALA A 154 16.30 9.75 20.97
C ALA A 154 14.79 9.55 21.23
N LEU A 155 14.17 8.53 20.64
CA LEU A 155 12.73 8.25 20.73
C LEU A 155 12.35 7.42 21.96
N ASP A 156 13.12 6.37 22.26
CA ASP A 156 12.85 5.44 23.35
C ASP A 156 14.17 4.93 23.98
N LYS A 157 14.65 5.69 24.96
CA LYS A 157 15.88 5.39 25.71
C LYS A 157 15.82 4.07 26.47
N VAL A 158 14.62 3.59 26.83
CA VAL A 158 14.47 2.37 27.63
C VAL A 158 14.46 1.16 26.69
N GLY A 159 13.65 1.21 25.64
CA GLY A 159 13.56 0.12 24.66
C GLY A 159 14.86 -0.12 23.90
N VAL A 160 15.64 0.93 23.61
CA VAL A 160 16.90 0.79 22.86
C VAL A 160 18.01 0.04 23.62
N ALA A 161 17.88 -0.13 24.95
CA ALA A 161 18.82 -0.91 25.73
C ALA A 161 18.79 -2.40 25.34
N GLU A 162 17.65 -2.88 24.83
CA GLU A 162 17.48 -4.25 24.32
C GLU A 162 18.00 -4.41 22.88
N TRP A 163 18.39 -3.32 22.23
CA TRP A 163 18.91 -3.33 20.87
C TRP A 163 20.43 -3.57 20.85
N PRO A 164 20.95 -4.30 19.84
CA PRO A 164 22.38 -4.56 19.67
C PRO A 164 23.21 -3.27 19.61
N PRO A 165 24.34 -3.19 20.33
CA PRO A 165 25.12 -1.95 20.42
C PRO A 165 25.73 -1.50 19.08
N SER A 166 25.83 -2.40 18.10
CA SER A 166 26.33 -2.11 16.77
C SER A 166 25.72 -3.04 15.74
N TYR A 167 25.83 -2.66 14.47
CA TYR A 167 25.41 -3.51 13.35
C TYR A 167 26.13 -4.86 13.34
N THR A 168 27.41 -4.90 13.68
CA THR A 168 28.18 -6.15 13.77
C THR A 168 27.66 -7.06 14.89
N ALA A 169 27.27 -6.50 16.03
CA ALA A 169 26.65 -7.26 17.10
C ALA A 169 25.29 -7.82 16.68
N GLU A 170 24.53 -7.06 15.89
CA GLU A 170 23.27 -7.56 15.33
C GLU A 170 23.50 -8.71 14.34
N MET A 171 24.48 -8.58 13.44
CA MET A 171 24.83 -9.64 12.49
C MET A 171 25.17 -10.95 13.21
N PHE A 172 25.91 -10.89 14.32
CA PHE A 172 26.21 -12.07 15.14
C PHE A 172 24.96 -12.66 15.81
N ARG A 173 24.01 -11.82 16.23
CA ARG A 173 22.74 -12.26 16.83
C ARG A 173 21.82 -12.92 15.80
N ALA A 174 21.85 -12.45 14.55
CA ALA A 174 20.95 -12.86 13.48
C ALA A 174 21.38 -14.12 12.72
N THR A 175 22.63 -14.57 12.88
CA THR A 175 23.18 -15.86 12.40
C THR A 175 22.99 -16.97 13.41
#